data_AF-A0A5K1K8Q8-F1
#
_entry.id   AF-A0A5K1K8Q8-F1
#
_cell.length_a   1.000
_cell.length_b   1.000
_cell.length_c   1.000
_cell.angle_alpha   90.00
_cell.angle_beta   90.00
_cell.angle_gamma   90.00
#
_symmetry.space_group_name_H-M   'P 1'
#
loop_
_entity.id
_entity.type
_entity.pdbx_description
1 polymer ?
#
loop_
_entity_poly.entity_id
_entity_poly.type
_entity_poly.pdbx_seq_one_letter_code
_entity_poly.pdbx_strand_id
1 'polypeptide(L)'
;MAHAYTINLTVLHEGGDAHMSSEDGSTKEYPCLVRATDGNDVKISTVVQPADLEKFHAAYGTLLKSSMSTLRKRDKKREKQRQEDAARRKRRLQEEIAIEGPKRGAGRKKRQRKLKQAARLEESKKRAQEREEAKARAKAS
;
A
#
# COMPACT_ATOMS: atom_id res chain seq x y z
N MET A 1 -1.59 -15.13 31.56
CA MET A 1 -0.85 -13.85 31.63
C MET A 1 -0.27 -13.56 30.27
N ALA A 2 -0.86 -12.63 29.52
CA ALA A 2 -0.24 -12.11 28.31
C ALA A 2 0.69 -10.97 28.75
N HIS A 3 1.99 -11.24 28.87
CA HIS A 3 2.96 -10.17 29.03
C HIS A 3 2.97 -9.37 27.73
N ALA A 4 2.56 -8.11 27.80
CA ALA A 4 2.51 -7.21 26.66
C ALA A 4 3.93 -6.71 26.37
N TYR A 5 4.74 -7.55 25.71
CA TYR A 5 6.07 -7.18 25.23
C TYR A 5 5.92 -6.07 24.18
N THR A 6 6.32 -4.85 24.52
CA THR A 6 6.23 -3.69 23.63
C THR A 6 7.56 -3.50 22.90
N ILE A 7 7.73 -4.17 21.76
CA ILE A 7 8.94 -4.05 20.94
C ILE A 7 8.90 -2.70 20.20
N ASN A 8 9.56 -1.69 20.76
CA ASN A 8 9.76 -0.40 20.11
C ASN A 8 10.94 -0.45 19.14
N LEU A 9 10.66 -0.74 17.86
CA LEU A 9 11.66 -0.63 16.81
C LEU A 9 11.87 0.84 16.42
N THR A 10 12.88 1.48 16.99
CA THR A 10 13.27 2.85 16.61
C THR A 10 14.48 2.80 15.69
N VAL A 11 14.28 3.22 14.43
CA VAL A 11 15.39 3.42 13.48
C VAL A 11 15.94 4.82 13.73
N LEU A 12 17.10 4.92 14.38
CA LEU A 12 17.82 6.18 14.57
C LEU A 12 19.30 5.98 14.25
N HIS A 13 19.88 6.91 13.51
CA HIS A 13 21.31 6.97 13.23
C HIS A 13 22.03 7.58 14.45
N GLU A 14 23.05 6.91 14.99
CA GLU A 14 23.89 7.47 16.07
C GLU A 14 24.93 8.43 15.51
N GLY A 15 24.47 9.64 15.17
CA GLY A 15 25.34 10.71 14.72
C GLY A 15 24.58 12.02 14.57
N GLY A 16 23.91 12.47 15.63
CA GLY A 16 23.16 13.73 15.65
C GLY A 16 22.00 13.78 14.67
N ASP A 17 21.20 14.84 14.75
CA ASP A 17 20.22 15.18 13.73
C ASP A 17 20.95 15.34 12.38
N ALA A 18 20.95 14.29 11.56
CA ALA A 18 21.45 14.38 10.21
C ALA A 18 20.51 15.31 9.44
N HIS A 19 20.92 16.56 9.27
CA HIS A 19 20.36 17.45 8.27
C HIS A 19 20.46 16.74 6.92
N MET A 20 19.36 16.13 6.49
CA MET A 20 19.23 15.48 5.18
C MET A 20 19.26 16.59 4.11
N SER A 21 20.45 17.11 3.77
CA SER A 21 20.61 17.99 2.62
C SER A 21 20.31 17.19 1.36
N SER A 22 19.31 17.63 0.63
CA SER A 22 18.69 16.96 -0.52
C SER A 22 19.54 16.96 -1.79
N GLU A 23 20.87 16.98 -1.69
CA GLU A 23 21.76 17.22 -2.85
C GLU A 23 22.67 16.03 -3.21
N ASP A 24 22.81 15.00 -2.36
CA ASP A 24 23.64 13.81 -2.64
C ASP A 24 22.84 12.49 -2.54
N GLY A 25 21.82 12.34 -3.38
CA GLY A 25 20.73 11.38 -3.17
C GLY A 25 20.87 9.95 -3.74
N SER A 26 22.05 9.39 -4.02
CA SER A 26 22.09 8.06 -4.69
C SER A 26 23.07 6.99 -4.21
N THR A 27 24.01 7.29 -3.29
CA THR A 27 25.08 6.31 -2.94
C THR A 27 25.48 6.26 -1.47
N LYS A 28 24.73 6.91 -0.56
CA LYS A 28 25.04 6.84 0.88
C LYS A 28 24.29 5.67 1.51
N GLU A 29 25.05 4.65 1.92
CA GLU A 29 24.54 3.55 2.73
C GLU A 29 24.57 3.96 4.20
N TYR A 30 23.44 3.79 4.90
CA TYR A 30 23.31 4.21 6.29
C TYR A 30 23.13 3.00 7.20
N PRO A 31 23.88 2.91 8.32
CA PRO A 31 23.67 1.87 9.30
C PRO A 31 22.33 2.09 10.03
N CYS A 32 21.68 0.99 10.40
CA CYS A 32 20.39 0.99 11.09
C CYS A 32 20.58 0.61 12.56
N LEU A 33 20.06 1.41 13.49
CA LEU A 33 19.98 1.02 14.90
C LEU A 33 18.66 0.29 15.18
N VAL A 34 18.75 -0.83 15.88
CA VAL A 34 17.59 -1.59 16.34
C VAL A 34 17.62 -1.60 17.87
N ARG A 35 16.51 -1.17 18.49
CA ARG A 35 16.31 -1.20 19.94
C ARG A 35 15.14 -2.11 20.27
N ALA A 36 15.25 -2.89 21.33
CA ALA A 36 14.18 -3.71 21.86
C ALA A 36 14.11 -3.50 23.37
N THR A 37 12.90 -3.24 23.89
CA THR A 37 12.67 -3.03 25.32
C THR A 37 11.44 -3.79 25.77
N ASP A 38 11.42 -4.23 27.02
CA ASP A 38 10.23 -4.82 27.65
C ASP A 38 9.47 -3.79 28.51
N GLY A 39 9.58 -2.50 28.17
CA GLY A 39 9.00 -1.38 28.93
C GLY A 39 9.68 -1.06 30.26
N ASN A 40 10.42 -2.01 30.85
CA ASN A 40 11.12 -1.86 32.13
C ASN A 40 12.65 -1.93 31.94
N ASP A 41 13.27 -3.02 32.42
CA ASP A 41 14.71 -3.08 32.71
C ASP A 41 15.55 -3.65 31.56
N VAL A 42 14.97 -4.51 30.71
CA VAL A 42 15.70 -5.12 29.60
C VAL A 42 15.68 -4.18 28.41
N LYS A 43 16.85 -3.63 28.08
CA LYS A 43 17.09 -2.79 26.90
C LYS A 43 18.22 -3.41 26.09
N ILE A 44 17.92 -3.80 24.86
CA ILE A 44 18.90 -4.36 23.92
C ILE A 44 19.00 -3.40 22.74
N SER A 45 20.22 -3.04 22.36
CA SER A 45 20.49 -2.21 21.19
C SER A 45 21.52 -2.89 20.29
N THR A 46 21.26 -2.92 18.98
CA THR A 46 22.18 -3.48 17.98
C THR A 46 22.26 -2.55 16.78
N VAL A 47 23.49 -2.27 16.32
CA VAL A 47 23.74 -1.53 15.07
C VAL A 47 23.90 -2.55 13.94
N VAL A 48 23.11 -2.39 12.89
CA VAL A 48 23.11 -3.22 11.68
C VAL A 48 23.77 -2.43 10.56
N GLN A 49 24.89 -2.95 10.06
CA GLN A 49 25.55 -2.39 8.88
C GLN A 49 24.75 -2.72 7.61
N PRO A 50 24.80 -1.85 6.58
CA PRO A 50 24.07 -2.07 5.33
C PRO A 50 24.42 -3.39 4.65
N ALA A 51 25.68 -3.83 4.73
CA ALA A 51 26.15 -5.09 4.15
C ALA A 51 25.54 -6.36 4.78
N ASP A 52 25.14 -6.31 6.06
CA ASP A 52 24.58 -7.46 6.79
C ASP A 52 23.06 -7.35 6.96
N LEU A 53 22.43 -6.35 6.33
CA LEU A 53 21.00 -6.10 6.42
C LEU A 53 20.20 -7.32 5.95
N GLU A 54 20.58 -7.94 4.83
CA GLU A 54 19.84 -9.08 4.30
C GLU A 54 19.87 -10.30 5.24
N LYS A 55 21.03 -10.57 5.86
CA LYS A 55 21.19 -11.63 6.87
C LYS A 55 20.39 -11.33 8.13
N PHE A 56 20.46 -10.08 8.60
CA PHE A 56 19.68 -9.63 9.76
C PHE A 56 18.19 -9.78 9.51
N HIS A 57 17.69 -9.37 8.35
CA HIS A 57 16.29 -9.49 7.95
C HIS A 57 15.82 -10.96 7.92
N ALA A 58 16.64 -11.87 7.39
CA ALA A 58 16.33 -13.29 7.37
C ALA A 58 16.22 -13.86 8.80
N ALA A 59 17.24 -13.65 9.63
CA ALA A 59 17.28 -14.16 11.01
C ALA A 59 16.17 -13.53 11.87
N TYR A 60 16.09 -12.20 11.91
CA TYR A 60 15.09 -11.46 12.67
C TYR A 60 13.66 -11.78 12.22
N GLY A 61 13.43 -11.93 10.91
CA GLY A 61 12.14 -12.32 10.36
C GLY A 61 11.70 -13.72 10.81
N THR A 62 12.61 -14.69 10.89
CA THR A 62 12.29 -16.03 11.43
C THR A 62 11.96 -15.97 12.92
N LEU A 63 12.73 -15.20 13.70
CA LEU A 63 12.51 -15.00 15.12
C LEU A 63 11.12 -14.39 15.39
N LEU A 64 10.77 -13.30 14.68
CA LEU A 64 9.49 -12.63 14.80
C LEU A 64 8.30 -13.53 14.43
N LYS A 65 8.44 -14.34 13.37
CA LYS A 65 7.39 -15.29 12.96
C LYS A 65 7.18 -16.38 14.01
N SER A 66 8.24 -16.81 14.69
CA SER A 66 8.16 -17.79 15.78
C SER A 66 7.58 -17.19 17.06
N SER A 67 7.99 -15.96 17.42
CA SER A 67 7.59 -15.32 18.68
C SER A 67 6.16 -14.80 18.66
N MET A 68 5.69 -14.26 17.53
CA MET A 68 4.35 -13.66 17.39
C MET A 68 3.30 -14.66 16.84
N SER A 69 3.24 -15.86 17.42
CA SER A 69 2.31 -16.92 16.98
C SER A 69 0.89 -16.82 17.56
N THR A 70 0.69 -15.96 18.57
CA THR A 70 -0.58 -15.84 19.33
C THR A 70 -1.60 -14.89 18.68
N LEU A 71 -1.27 -14.28 17.54
CA LEU A 71 -2.20 -13.40 16.83
C LEU A 71 -3.32 -14.20 16.15
N ARG A 72 -4.51 -13.60 16.05
CA ARG A 72 -5.61 -14.19 15.28
C ARG A 72 -5.18 -14.41 13.83
N LYS A 73 -5.42 -15.61 13.31
CA LYS A 73 -5.10 -15.96 11.92
C LYS A 73 -5.79 -14.99 10.98
N ARG A 74 -5.06 -14.54 9.96
CA ARG A 74 -5.64 -13.70 8.90
C ARG A 74 -6.67 -14.51 8.11
N ASP A 75 -7.88 -13.97 7.98
CA ASP A 75 -8.94 -14.57 7.16
C ASP A 75 -8.62 -14.45 5.67
N LYS A 76 -7.79 -15.37 5.15
CA LYS A 76 -7.38 -15.42 3.74
C LYS A 76 -8.58 -15.39 2.78
N LYS A 77 -9.70 -16.00 3.17
CA LYS A 77 -10.96 -15.98 2.40
C LYS A 77 -11.52 -14.57 2.25
N ARG A 78 -11.56 -13.79 3.34
CA ARG A 78 -12.12 -12.43 3.36
C ARG A 78 -11.23 -11.46 2.58
N GLU A 79 -9.92 -11.62 2.66
CA GLU A 79 -8.97 -10.81 1.91
C GLU A 79 -9.01 -11.13 0.41
N LYS A 80 -9.05 -12.42 0.04
CA LYS A 80 -9.21 -12.85 -1.35
C LYS A 80 -10.52 -12.34 -1.95
N GLN A 81 -11.64 -12.45 -1.24
CA GLN A 81 -12.92 -11.88 -1.66
C GLN A 81 -12.84 -10.37 -1.87
N ARG A 82 -12.18 -9.63 -0.95
CA ARG A 82 -11.99 -8.19 -1.09
C ARG A 82 -11.16 -7.83 -2.33
N GLN A 83 -10.12 -8.61 -2.62
CA GLN A 83 -9.29 -8.42 -3.81
C GLN A 83 -10.06 -8.75 -5.10
N GLU A 84 -10.81 -9.85 -5.13
CA GLU A 84 -11.67 -10.24 -6.25
C GLU A 84 -12.78 -9.21 -6.50
N ASP A 85 -13.43 -8.70 -5.45
CA ASP A 85 -14.43 -7.65 -5.55
C ASP A 85 -13.83 -6.34 -6.06
N ALA A 86 -12.64 -5.98 -5.58
CA ALA A 86 -11.91 -4.81 -6.09
C ALA A 86 -11.54 -4.98 -7.56
N ALA A 87 -11.06 -6.15 -7.98
CA ALA A 87 -10.75 -6.46 -9.36
C ALA A 87 -12.00 -6.45 -10.25
N ARG A 88 -13.11 -7.01 -9.78
CA ARG A 88 -14.41 -7.01 -10.47
C ARG A 88 -14.96 -5.59 -10.65
N ARG A 89 -14.83 -4.74 -9.62
CA ARG A 89 -15.19 -3.32 -9.70
C ARG A 89 -14.34 -2.58 -10.72
N LYS A 90 -13.02 -2.82 -10.74
CA LYS A 90 -12.10 -2.23 -11.73
C LYS A 90 -12.44 -2.66 -13.17
N ARG A 91 -12.73 -3.95 -13.40
CA ARG A 91 -13.14 -4.46 -14.72
C ARG A 91 -14.44 -3.81 -15.21
N ARG A 92 -15.46 -3.70 -14.34
CA ARG A 92 -16.72 -3.02 -14.67
C ARG A 92 -16.57 -1.53 -15.00
N LEU A 93 -15.57 -0.87 -14.44
CA LEU A 93 -15.25 0.52 -14.77
C LEU A 93 -14.49 0.64 -16.11
N GLN A 94 -13.78 -0.41 -16.51
CA GLN A 94 -13.01 -0.46 -17.77
C GLN A 94 -13.87 -0.91 -18.96
N GLU A 95 -14.87 -1.77 -18.74
CA GLU A 95 -15.78 -2.25 -19.78
C GLU A 95 -16.55 -1.09 -20.42
N GLU A 96 -16.23 -0.80 -21.68
CA GLU A 96 -16.99 0.14 -22.51
C GLU A 96 -18.35 -0.46 -22.88
N ILE A 97 -19.41 0.32 -22.73
CA ILE A 97 -20.76 -0.12 -23.08
C ILE A 97 -20.93 -0.02 -24.60
N ALA A 98 -20.90 -1.15 -25.31
CA ALA A 98 -21.12 -1.19 -26.76
C ALA A 98 -22.50 -0.64 -27.17
N ILE A 99 -22.51 0.46 -27.93
CA ILE A 99 -23.72 1.12 -28.44
C ILE A 99 -24.10 0.49 -29.79
N GLU A 100 -24.56 -0.75 -29.76
CA GLU A 100 -25.14 -1.39 -30.94
C GLU A 100 -26.66 -1.27 -30.93
N GLY A 101 -27.21 -0.74 -32.04
CA GLY A 101 -28.64 -0.67 -32.30
C GLY A 101 -29.07 0.37 -33.35
N PRO A 102 -30.20 0.14 -34.05
CA PRO A 102 -30.69 1.03 -35.11
C PRO A 102 -31.01 2.44 -34.58
N LYS A 103 -30.69 3.47 -35.38
CA LYS A 103 -30.85 4.90 -35.02
C LYS A 103 -32.32 5.34 -34.99
N ARG A 104 -33.18 4.69 -35.79
CA ARG A 104 -34.61 5.00 -35.98
C ARG A 104 -35.43 3.71 -35.81
N GLY A 105 -36.70 3.82 -35.44
CA GLY A 105 -37.61 2.68 -35.26
C GLY A 105 -37.56 2.00 -33.88
N ALA A 106 -38.05 0.76 -33.81
CA ALA A 106 -38.02 -0.07 -32.61
C ALA A 106 -36.56 -0.30 -32.17
N GLY A 107 -36.20 0.13 -30.96
CA GLY A 107 -34.83 0.06 -30.43
C GLY A 107 -34.18 1.41 -30.14
N ARG A 108 -34.73 2.53 -30.64
CA ARG A 108 -34.23 3.89 -30.37
C ARG A 108 -34.12 4.21 -28.87
N LYS A 109 -35.17 3.87 -28.08
CA LYS A 109 -35.17 4.08 -26.61
C LYS A 109 -34.06 3.28 -25.91
N LYS A 110 -33.77 2.06 -26.36
CA LYS A 110 -32.68 1.22 -25.80
C LYS A 110 -31.31 1.83 -26.11
N ARG A 111 -31.11 2.33 -27.34
CA ARG A 111 -29.89 3.03 -27.74
C ARG A 111 -29.67 4.33 -26.96
N GLN A 112 -30.71 5.15 -26.77
CA GLN A 112 -30.62 6.38 -25.97
C GLN A 112 -30.22 6.10 -24.51
N ARG A 113 -30.74 5.01 -23.92
CA ARG A 113 -30.35 4.59 -22.56
C ARG A 113 -28.87 4.18 -22.50
N LYS A 114 -28.38 3.39 -23.46
CA LYS A 114 -26.96 3.01 -23.55
C LYS A 114 -26.04 4.23 -23.74
N LEU A 115 -26.40 5.18 -24.61
CA LEU A 115 -25.67 6.44 -24.80
C LEU A 115 -25.57 7.25 -23.51
N LYS A 116 -26.67 7.37 -22.76
CA LYS A 116 -26.69 8.06 -21.46
C LYS A 116 -25.83 7.35 -20.41
N GLN A 117 -25.81 6.01 -20.42
CA GLN A 117 -24.95 5.22 -19.52
C GLN A 117 -23.47 5.34 -19.88
N ALA A 118 -23.12 5.29 -21.18
CA ALA A 118 -21.76 5.49 -21.66
C ALA A 118 -21.25 6.89 -21.32
N ALA A 119 -22.05 7.94 -21.56
CA ALA A 119 -21.67 9.32 -21.22
C ALA A 119 -21.40 9.49 -19.70
N ARG A 120 -22.22 8.86 -18.84
CA ARG A 120 -21.99 8.87 -17.38
C ARG A 120 -20.74 8.11 -16.96
N LEU A 121 -20.43 7.01 -17.63
CA LEU A 121 -19.22 6.22 -17.36
C LEU A 121 -17.97 7.02 -17.75
N GLU A 122 -17.96 7.64 -18.93
CA GLU A 122 -16.87 8.50 -19.40
C GLU A 122 -16.66 9.73 -18.50
N GLU A 123 -17.73 10.40 -18.07
CA GLU A 123 -17.64 11.50 -17.11
C GLU A 123 -17.05 11.04 -15.76
N SER A 124 -17.43 9.84 -15.30
CA SER A 124 -16.88 9.27 -14.06
C SER A 124 -15.39 8.89 -14.17
N LYS A 125 -14.96 8.38 -15.33
CA LYS A 125 -13.55 8.09 -15.62
C LYS A 125 -12.73 9.36 -15.68
N LYS A 126 -13.22 10.40 -16.37
CA LYS A 126 -12.56 11.70 -16.46
C LYS A 126 -12.37 12.35 -15.08
N ARG A 127 -13.42 12.35 -14.25
CA ARG A 127 -13.31 12.82 -12.85
C ARG A 127 -12.36 12.00 -11.99
N ALA A 128 -12.23 10.70 -12.24
CA ALA A 128 -11.26 9.87 -11.55
C ALA A 128 -9.82 10.16 -12.00
N GLN A 129 -9.60 10.37 -13.30
CA GLN A 129 -8.30 10.78 -13.85
C GLN A 129 -7.87 12.15 -13.32
N GLU A 130 -8.75 13.15 -13.33
CA GLU A 130 -8.47 14.48 -12.77
C GLU A 130 -8.08 14.42 -11.28
N ARG A 131 -8.71 13.53 -10.49
CA ARG A 131 -8.35 13.31 -9.08
C ARG A 131 -6.99 12.64 -8.91
N GLU A 132 -6.64 11.68 -9.77
CA GLU A 132 -5.34 11.02 -9.73
C GLU A 132 -4.23 11.96 -10.20
N GLU A 133 -4.48 12.79 -11.23
CA GLU A 133 -3.57 13.84 -11.67
C GLU A 133 -3.37 14.92 -10.61
N ALA A 134 -4.43 15.36 -9.91
CA ALA A 134 -4.33 16.31 -8.81
C ALA A 134 -3.48 15.74 -7.65
N LYS A 135 -3.65 14.45 -7.31
CA LYS A 135 -2.80 13.77 -6.33
C LYS A 135 -1.35 13.62 -6.80
N ALA A 136 -1.14 13.34 -8.09
CA ALA A 136 0.20 13.22 -8.67
C ALA A 136 0.94 14.56 -8.64
N ARG A 137 0.24 15.66 -8.98
CA ARG A 137 0.76 17.03 -8.88
C ARG A 137 1.09 17.41 -7.44
N ALA A 138 0.21 17.09 -6.48
CA ALA A 138 0.45 17.34 -5.05
C ALA A 138 1.56 16.47 -4.44
N LYS A 139 1.91 15.34 -5.07
CA LYS A 139 3.05 14.50 -4.68
C LYS A 139 4.37 14.97 -5.30
N ALA A 140 4.30 15.72 -6.41
CA ALA A 140 5.45 16.28 -7.11
C ALA A 140 5.83 17.69 -6.64
N SER A 141 4.92 18.39 -5.94
CA SER A 141 5.16 19.63 -5.20
C SER A 141 5.62 19.35 -3.78
#